data_AF-A0A0H2RZX8-F1
#
_entry.id   AF-A0A0H2RZX8-F1
#
_cell.length_a   1.000
_cell.length_b   1.000
_cell.length_c   1.000
_cell.angle_alpha   90.00
_cell.angle_beta   90.00
_cell.angle_gamma   90.00
#
_symmetry.space_group_name_H-M   'P 1'
#
loop_
_entity.id
_entity.type
_entity.pdbx_description
1 polymer ?
#
loop_
_entity_poly.entity_id
_entity_poly.type
_entity_poly.pdbx_seq_one_letter_code
_entity_poly.pdbx_strand_id
1 'polypeptide(L)'
;MSNFDDFFGQDNFNEVLNEQTIIEQQTEIVCSSEEISIVQQRLSILVEVAKQIILEQVCEVEVQTIVLQQFTSVVSSFGSTIDRSNGHSQAYDSSIAGLLGSIQNSDGSLSNNDLGFSGKDIGSNSKSVSGSNWNDSTSPQSVSNAKNLAMQASNCVSP
;
A
#
# COMPACT_ATOMS: atom_id res chain seq x y z
N MET A 1 -3.48 -24.17 -8.31
CA MET A 1 -3.43 -23.15 -7.26
C MET A 1 -2.16 -23.21 -6.40
N SER A 2 -1.21 -24.13 -6.66
CA SER A 2 0.07 -24.23 -5.93
C SER A 2 1.12 -23.17 -6.29
N ASN A 3 0.87 -22.32 -7.30
CA ASN A 3 1.79 -21.29 -7.78
C ASN A 3 1.28 -19.87 -7.45
N PHE A 4 0.41 -19.76 -6.45
CA PHE A 4 -0.29 -18.53 -6.07
C PHE A 4 0.46 -17.73 -4.97
N ASP A 5 1.61 -18.22 -4.47
CA ASP A 5 2.03 -18.00 -3.08
C ASP A 5 3.48 -17.50 -2.89
N ASP A 6 3.98 -16.64 -3.79
CA ASP A 6 5.28 -15.99 -3.54
C ASP A 6 5.16 -14.50 -3.18
N PHE A 7 3.95 -13.93 -3.25
CA PHE A 7 3.69 -12.51 -2.96
C PHE A 7 2.73 -12.28 -1.79
N PHE A 8 1.48 -12.72 -1.91
CA PHE A 8 0.43 -12.53 -0.90
C PHE A 8 -0.44 -13.79 -0.78
N GLY A 9 0.18 -14.98 -0.68
CA GLY A 9 -0.59 -16.22 -0.67
C GLY A 9 -1.35 -16.44 0.65
N GLN A 10 -1.84 -17.67 0.85
CA GLN A 10 -2.95 -17.91 1.78
C GLN A 10 -2.65 -17.49 3.22
N ASP A 11 -1.39 -17.58 3.64
CA ASP A 11 -0.96 -17.23 5.01
C ASP A 11 -0.40 -15.80 5.14
N ASN A 12 -0.13 -15.09 4.02
CA ASN A 12 0.42 -13.72 4.00
C ASN A 12 -0.42 -12.71 3.18
N PHE A 13 -1.72 -12.97 3.06
CA PHE A 13 -2.64 -12.24 2.18
C PHE A 13 -2.78 -10.74 2.53
N ASN A 14 -2.33 -10.33 3.72
CA ASN A 14 -2.42 -8.98 4.27
C ASN A 14 -1.05 -8.42 4.72
N GLU A 15 0.05 -9.02 4.25
CA GLU A 15 1.44 -8.67 4.60
C GLU A 15 1.81 -8.82 6.08
N VAL A 16 0.99 -9.48 6.90
CA VAL A 16 1.25 -9.61 8.35
C VAL A 16 2.48 -10.47 8.67
N LEU A 17 2.88 -11.37 7.78
CA LEU A 17 4.04 -12.24 8.02
C LEU A 17 5.38 -11.60 7.60
N ASN A 18 5.36 -10.44 6.93
CA ASN A 18 6.58 -9.77 6.51
C ASN A 18 7.18 -9.02 7.70
N GLU A 19 8.29 -9.52 8.26
CA GLU A 19 9.04 -8.80 9.29
C GLU A 19 9.62 -7.50 8.72
N GLN A 20 9.17 -6.37 9.27
CA GLN A 20 9.72 -5.06 8.91
C GLN A 20 11.10 -4.89 9.52
N THR A 21 12.13 -4.81 8.67
CA THR A 21 13.48 -4.43 9.09
C THR A 21 13.62 -2.93 8.95
N ILE A 22 13.49 -2.19 10.06
CA ILE A 22 13.66 -0.74 10.05
C ILE A 22 15.15 -0.42 9.94
N ILE A 23 15.55 0.16 8.81
CA ILE A 23 16.94 0.58 8.59
C ILE A 23 17.14 1.94 9.28
N GLU A 24 18.09 2.02 10.21
CA GLU A 24 18.49 3.30 10.82
C GLU A 24 19.01 4.26 9.74
N GLN A 25 18.37 5.43 9.64
CA GLN A 25 18.68 6.43 8.61
C GLN A 25 19.69 7.45 9.14
N GLN A 26 20.66 7.84 8.31
CA GLN A 26 21.55 8.96 8.60
C GLN A 26 20.83 10.32 8.57
N THR A 27 19.65 10.40 7.92
CA THR A 27 18.81 11.59 7.88
C THR A 27 17.37 11.17 8.12
N GLU A 28 16.75 11.72 9.15
CA GLU A 28 15.37 11.45 9.53
C GLU A 28 14.41 11.98 8.45
N ILE A 29 13.51 11.12 7.95
CA ILE A 29 12.42 11.54 7.06
C ILE A 29 11.27 12.04 7.93
N VAL A 30 10.91 13.31 7.77
CA VAL A 30 9.78 13.96 8.45
C VAL A 30 8.69 14.25 7.43
N CYS A 31 7.42 13.98 7.75
CA CYS A 31 6.32 14.33 6.85
C CYS A 31 6.19 15.86 6.70
N SER A 32 5.93 16.33 5.48
CA SER A 32 5.57 17.72 5.19
C SER A 32 4.06 17.86 4.99
N SER A 33 3.51 19.01 5.35
CA SER A 33 2.12 19.32 5.01
C SER A 33 2.03 19.70 3.54
N GLU A 34 1.25 18.96 2.78
CA GLU A 34 0.93 19.21 1.38
C GLU A 34 -0.57 19.55 1.23
N GLU A 35 -0.97 20.13 0.10
CA GLU A 35 -2.39 20.20 -0.23
C GLU A 35 -2.96 18.79 -0.43
N ILE A 36 -4.05 18.47 0.28
CA ILE A 36 -4.66 17.12 0.24
C ILE A 36 -5.07 16.73 -1.18
N SER A 37 -5.49 17.68 -2.01
CA SER A 37 -5.83 17.46 -3.42
C SER A 37 -4.64 16.94 -4.22
N ILE A 38 -3.42 17.41 -3.96
CA ILE A 38 -2.20 16.95 -4.62
C ILE A 38 -1.89 15.51 -4.22
N VAL A 39 -2.03 15.17 -2.94
CA VAL A 39 -1.85 13.80 -2.44
C VAL A 39 -2.90 12.88 -3.07
N GLN A 40 -4.17 13.30 -3.13
CA GLN A 40 -5.26 12.53 -3.74
C GLN A 40 -5.02 12.28 -5.23
N GLN A 41 -4.57 13.28 -6.00
CA GLN A 41 -4.22 13.09 -7.41
C GLN A 41 -3.15 12.00 -7.60
N ARG A 42 -2.09 12.03 -6.80
CA ARG A 42 -1.01 11.03 -6.86
C ARG A 42 -1.53 9.62 -6.55
N LEU A 43 -2.37 9.48 -5.52
CA LEU A 43 -2.99 8.20 -5.17
C LEU A 43 -3.95 7.71 -6.25
N SER A 44 -4.74 8.60 -6.87
CA SER A 44 -5.63 8.25 -7.99
C SER A 44 -4.86 7.71 -9.19
N ILE A 45 -3.68 8.27 -9.49
CA ILE A 45 -2.80 7.74 -10.55
C ILE A 45 -2.38 6.30 -10.23
N LEU A 46 -1.92 6.02 -9.01
CA LEU A 46 -1.53 4.67 -8.61
C LEU A 46 -2.69 3.67 -8.71
N VAL A 47 -3.92 4.10 -8.41
CA VAL A 47 -5.12 3.27 -8.55
C VAL A 47 -5.42 2.95 -10.02
N GLU A 48 -5.33 3.92 -10.92
CA GLU A 48 -5.55 3.67 -12.36
C GLU A 48 -4.42 2.81 -12.96
N VAL A 49 -3.17 2.99 -12.53
CA VAL A 49 -2.06 2.10 -12.92
C VAL A 49 -2.29 0.68 -12.41
N ALA A 50 -2.77 0.49 -11.18
CA ALA A 50 -3.11 -0.83 -10.66
C ALA A 50 -4.23 -1.50 -11.49
N LYS A 51 -5.27 -0.75 -11.88
CA LYS A 51 -6.31 -1.25 -12.80
C LYS A 51 -5.72 -1.64 -14.14
N GLN A 52 -4.83 -0.81 -14.70
CA GLN A 52 -4.16 -1.07 -15.97
C GLN A 52 -3.39 -2.39 -15.91
N ILE A 53 -2.58 -2.60 -14.86
CA ILE A 53 -1.81 -3.84 -14.63
C ILE A 53 -2.74 -5.06 -14.61
N ILE A 54 -3.78 -5.03 -13.76
CA ILE A 54 -4.69 -6.17 -13.60
C ILE A 54 -5.43 -6.49 -14.91
N LEU A 55 -5.92 -5.46 -15.61
CA LEU A 55 -6.74 -5.64 -16.81
C LEU A 55 -5.92 -6.04 -18.04
N GLU A 56 -4.68 -5.56 -18.18
CA GLU A 56 -3.84 -5.83 -19.35
C GLU A 56 -2.95 -7.07 -19.19
N GLN A 57 -2.54 -7.43 -17.97
CA GLN A 57 -1.56 -8.51 -17.73
C GLN A 57 -2.15 -9.80 -17.14
N VAL A 58 -3.41 -9.79 -16.70
CA VAL A 58 -4.11 -10.99 -16.20
C VAL A 58 -5.33 -11.26 -17.07
N CYS A 59 -5.36 -12.39 -17.78
CA CYS A 59 -6.43 -12.70 -18.73
C CYS A 59 -7.65 -13.32 -18.06
N GLU A 60 -7.44 -14.13 -17.02
CA GLU A 60 -8.49 -14.88 -16.34
C GLU A 60 -9.18 -13.99 -15.28
N VAL A 61 -10.48 -13.78 -15.43
CA VAL A 61 -11.29 -12.95 -14.52
C VAL A 61 -11.27 -13.46 -13.08
N GLU A 62 -11.19 -14.77 -12.87
CA GLU A 62 -11.03 -15.37 -11.54
C GLU A 62 -9.69 -14.96 -10.92
N VAL A 63 -8.61 -14.92 -11.71
CA VAL A 63 -7.28 -14.50 -11.24
C VAL A 63 -7.24 -13.00 -11.01
N GLN A 64 -7.84 -12.20 -11.91
CA GLN A 64 -8.00 -10.75 -11.71
C GLN A 64 -8.70 -10.44 -10.38
N THR A 65 -9.79 -11.16 -10.09
CA THR A 65 -10.55 -11.01 -8.84
C THR A 65 -9.68 -11.27 -7.62
N ILE A 66 -8.88 -12.32 -7.69
CA ILE A 66 -8.00 -12.69 -6.59
C ILE A 66 -6.88 -11.64 -6.39
N VAL A 67 -6.22 -11.19 -7.47
CA VAL A 67 -5.16 -10.16 -7.40
C VAL A 67 -5.72 -8.82 -6.91
N LEU A 68 -6.92 -8.44 -7.35
CA LEU A 68 -7.60 -7.26 -6.84
C LEU A 68 -7.90 -7.38 -5.34
N GLN A 69 -8.35 -8.56 -4.89
CA GLN A 69 -8.61 -8.81 -3.48
C GLN A 69 -7.32 -8.73 -2.65
N GLN A 70 -6.18 -9.20 -3.17
CA GLN A 70 -4.87 -9.04 -2.51
C GLN A 70 -4.50 -7.56 -2.39
N PHE A 71 -4.58 -6.80 -3.49
CA PHE A 71 -4.28 -5.37 -3.49
C PHE A 71 -5.12 -4.59 -2.46
N THR A 72 -6.43 -4.84 -2.43
CA THR A 72 -7.33 -4.18 -1.47
C THR A 72 -7.04 -4.58 -0.02
N SER A 73 -6.66 -5.84 0.24
CA SER A 73 -6.25 -6.30 1.57
C SER A 73 -4.99 -5.61 2.07
N VAL A 74 -3.99 -5.40 1.21
CA VAL A 74 -2.76 -4.66 1.55
C VAL A 74 -3.10 -3.21 1.92
N VAL A 75 -3.90 -2.52 1.10
CA VAL A 75 -4.34 -1.14 1.38
C VAL A 75 -5.12 -1.06 2.69
N SER A 76 -6.00 -2.04 2.96
CA SER A 76 -6.76 -2.13 4.21
C SER A 76 -5.85 -2.37 5.44
N SER A 77 -4.86 -3.26 5.31
CA SER A 77 -3.85 -3.53 6.33
C SER A 77 -3.05 -2.28 6.68
N PHE A 78 -2.63 -1.51 5.67
CA PHE A 78 -1.97 -0.22 5.88
C PHE A 78 -2.88 0.80 6.58
N GLY A 79 -4.18 0.79 6.29
CA GLY A 79 -5.16 1.59 7.05
C GLY A 79 -5.15 1.27 8.55
N SER A 80 -5.03 -0.01 8.91
CA SER A 80 -4.87 -0.46 10.31
C SER A 80 -3.52 -0.07 10.92
N THR A 81 -2.49 0.16 10.10
CA THR A 81 -1.20 0.71 10.54
C THR A 81 -1.30 2.22 10.81
N ILE A 82 -2.04 2.96 9.98
CA ILE A 82 -2.29 4.40 10.17
C ILE A 82 -3.08 4.64 11.48
N ASP A 83 -4.10 3.83 11.75
CA ASP A 83 -4.89 3.93 12.98
C ASP A 83 -4.25 3.25 14.21
N ARG A 84 -3.04 2.70 14.03
CA ARG A 84 -2.23 1.99 15.05
C ARG A 84 -2.92 0.79 15.69
N SER A 85 -3.86 0.14 14.99
CA SER A 85 -4.59 -1.02 15.53
C SER A 85 -3.89 -2.37 15.33
N ASN A 86 -2.94 -2.49 14.39
CA ASN A 86 -2.24 -3.75 14.10
C ASN A 86 -0.82 -3.86 14.69
N GLY A 87 -0.33 -2.83 15.40
CA GLY A 87 1.00 -2.83 16.03
C GLY A 87 2.18 -2.73 15.05
N HIS A 88 1.93 -2.61 13.75
CA HIS A 88 2.99 -2.40 12.75
C HIS A 88 3.51 -0.95 12.79
N SER A 89 4.75 -0.77 12.39
CA SER A 89 5.35 0.57 12.31
C SER A 89 4.81 1.33 11.08
N GLN A 90 4.68 2.65 11.18
CA GLN A 90 4.39 3.52 10.04
C GLN A 90 5.63 3.66 9.16
N ALA A 91 5.89 2.64 8.34
CA ALA A 91 7.03 2.57 7.44
C ALA A 91 6.60 2.14 6.03
N TYR A 92 7.47 2.37 5.06
CA TYR A 92 7.35 1.84 3.70
C TYR A 92 8.68 1.28 3.24
N ASP A 93 8.66 0.27 2.37
CA ASP A 93 9.87 -0.27 1.76
C ASP A 93 10.40 0.70 0.70
N SER A 94 11.54 1.32 0.99
CA SER A 94 12.11 2.34 0.11
C SER A 94 12.76 1.76 -1.15
N SER A 95 13.18 0.49 -1.13
CA SER A 95 13.74 -0.18 -2.30
C SER A 95 12.64 -0.50 -3.30
N ILE A 96 11.51 -1.05 -2.83
CA ILE A 96 10.37 -1.39 -3.68
C ILE A 96 9.65 -0.14 -4.15
N ALA A 97 9.42 0.86 -3.29
CA ALA A 97 8.81 2.13 -3.69
C ALA A 97 9.65 2.86 -4.75
N GLY A 98 10.97 2.69 -4.74
CA GLY A 98 11.88 3.25 -5.74
C GLY A 98 11.70 2.68 -7.15
N LEU A 99 11.03 1.53 -7.30
CA LEU A 99 10.78 0.88 -8.59
C LEU A 99 9.59 1.45 -9.36
N LEU A 100 8.90 2.48 -8.84
CA LEU A 100 7.72 3.07 -9.47
C LEU A 100 7.94 3.42 -10.96
N GLY A 101 9.10 3.95 -11.31
CA GLY A 101 9.44 4.30 -12.69
C GLY A 101 9.63 3.11 -13.64
N SER A 102 9.75 1.89 -13.10
CA SER A 102 9.96 0.66 -13.87
C SER A 102 8.66 -0.04 -14.27
N ILE A 103 7.50 0.44 -13.79
CA ILE A 103 6.19 -0.15 -14.09
C ILE A 103 5.79 0.10 -15.55
N GLN A 104 6.15 1.25 -16.11
CA GLN A 104 5.81 1.65 -17.48
C GLN A 104 7.08 1.91 -18.31
N ASN A 105 7.01 1.56 -19.58
CA ASN A 105 7.99 1.95 -20.58
C ASN A 105 7.86 3.45 -20.89
N SER A 106 8.83 4.01 -21.60
CA SER A 106 8.83 5.44 -21.98
C SER A 106 7.65 5.85 -22.89
N ASP A 107 6.99 4.87 -23.51
CA ASP A 107 5.79 5.09 -24.35
C ASP A 107 4.47 4.99 -23.57
N GLY A 108 4.52 4.73 -22.26
CA GLY A 108 3.35 4.57 -21.40
C GLY A 108 2.75 3.17 -21.39
N SER A 109 3.28 2.22 -22.17
CA SER A 109 2.89 0.81 -22.08
C SER A 109 3.44 0.17 -20.81
N LEU A 110 2.79 -0.88 -20.32
CA LEU A 110 3.29 -1.63 -19.17
C LEU A 110 4.59 -2.36 -19.51
N SER A 111 5.52 -2.32 -18.57
CA SER A 111 6.73 -3.14 -18.59
C SER A 111 6.36 -4.60 -18.29
N ASN A 112 6.98 -5.55 -19.01
CA ASN A 112 6.89 -6.98 -18.74
C ASN A 112 8.16 -7.52 -18.05
N ASN A 113 9.04 -6.63 -17.58
CA ASN A 113 10.28 -7.02 -16.93
C ASN A 113 9.98 -7.56 -15.53
N ASP A 114 10.59 -8.70 -15.21
CA ASP A 114 10.72 -9.12 -13.82
C ASP A 114 11.59 -8.10 -13.08
N LEU A 115 11.03 -7.51 -12.01
CA LEU A 115 11.69 -6.49 -11.20
C LEU A 115 12.62 -7.10 -10.13
N GLY A 116 12.69 -8.43 -10.04
CA GLY A 116 13.71 -9.14 -9.27
C GLY A 116 13.45 -9.23 -7.76
N PHE A 117 12.18 -9.15 -7.33
CA PHE A 117 11.80 -9.30 -5.93
C PHE A 117 10.58 -10.22 -5.79
N SER A 118 10.37 -10.78 -4.60
CA SER A 118 9.14 -11.48 -4.21
C SER A 118 8.49 -10.86 -2.97
N GLY A 119 7.34 -11.36 -2.54
CA GLY A 119 6.60 -10.81 -1.40
C GLY A 119 7.38 -10.79 -0.10
N LYS A 120 8.32 -11.72 0.10
CA LYS A 120 9.18 -11.78 1.28
C LYS A 120 10.17 -10.62 1.36
N ASP A 121 10.47 -9.99 0.22
CA ASP A 121 11.42 -8.88 0.15
C ASP A 121 10.74 -7.56 0.55
N ILE A 122 9.41 -7.52 0.54
CA ILE A 122 8.62 -6.35 0.96
C ILE A 122 8.80 -6.12 2.46
N GLY A 123 9.33 -4.94 2.80
CA GLY A 123 9.56 -4.52 4.19
C GLY A 123 10.99 -4.74 4.67
N SER A 124 11.83 -5.40 3.87
CA SER A 124 13.26 -5.61 4.17
C SER A 124 14.07 -4.31 4.15
N ASN A 125 13.61 -3.29 3.42
CA ASN A 125 14.25 -1.97 3.34
C ASN A 125 13.31 -0.87 3.85
N SER A 126 12.66 -1.15 4.97
CA SER A 126 11.65 -0.27 5.58
C SER A 126 12.26 1.02 6.12
N LYS A 127 11.63 2.13 5.75
CA LYS A 127 11.93 3.48 6.25
C LYS A 127 10.76 4.02 7.04
N SER A 128 11.00 4.38 8.30
CA SER A 128 10.02 5.08 9.14
C SER A 128 9.98 6.57 8.79
N VAL A 129 8.80 7.17 8.95
CA VAL A 129 8.57 8.61 8.77
C VAL A 129 8.11 9.19 10.09
N SER A 130 8.76 10.26 10.54
CA SER A 130 8.40 10.99 11.76
C SER A 130 7.61 12.27 11.43
N GLY A 131 7.28 13.05 12.46
CA GLY A 131 6.53 14.31 12.30
C GLY A 131 5.01 14.18 12.29
N SER A 132 4.47 12.97 12.48
CA SER A 132 3.02 12.79 12.61
C SER A 132 2.45 13.60 13.80
N ASN A 133 1.20 14.06 13.68
CA ASN A 133 0.47 14.73 14.76
C ASN A 133 -0.17 13.74 15.76
N TRP A 134 0.31 12.49 15.79
CA TRP A 134 -0.27 11.48 16.66
C TRP A 134 -0.03 11.80 18.14
N ASN A 135 -1.09 11.68 18.93
CA ASN A 135 -1.09 11.79 20.37
C ASN A 135 -1.78 10.57 20.97
N ASP A 136 -1.06 9.77 21.76
CA ASP A 136 -1.57 8.50 22.30
C ASP A 136 -2.83 8.65 23.16
N SER A 137 -3.10 9.83 23.73
CA SER A 137 -4.28 10.08 24.56
C SER A 137 -5.53 10.47 23.76
N THR A 138 -5.39 11.11 22.61
CA THR A 138 -6.53 11.68 21.86
C THR A 138 -6.70 11.10 20.45
N SER A 139 -5.60 10.75 19.78
CA SER A 139 -5.61 10.28 18.40
C SER A 139 -6.41 9.00 18.17
N PRO A 140 -6.39 7.98 19.07
CA PRO A 140 -7.20 6.77 18.86
C PRO A 140 -8.68 7.08 18.60
N GLN A 141 -9.29 7.96 19.42
CA GLN A 141 -10.69 8.33 19.26
C GLN A 141 -10.91 9.23 18.03
N SER A 142 -10.05 10.24 17.82
CA SER A 142 -10.25 11.17 16.70
C SER A 142 -10.04 10.50 15.33
N VAL A 143 -9.07 9.58 15.22
CA VAL A 143 -8.82 8.80 14.01
C VAL A 143 -9.96 7.81 13.76
N SER A 144 -10.45 7.13 14.79
CA SER A 144 -11.64 6.27 14.68
C SER A 144 -12.87 7.04 14.17
N ASN A 145 -13.12 8.24 14.71
CA ASN A 145 -14.20 9.11 14.24
C ASN A 145 -14.02 9.50 12.77
N ALA A 146 -12.80 9.90 12.37
CA ALA A 146 -12.50 10.26 10.99
C ALA A 146 -12.71 9.08 10.02
N LYS A 147 -12.26 7.87 10.41
CA LYS A 147 -12.46 6.62 9.64
C LYS A 147 -13.95 6.33 9.46
N ASN A 148 -14.75 6.47 10.51
CA ASN A 148 -16.20 6.25 10.45
C ASN A 148 -16.91 7.24 9.50
N LEU A 149 -16.54 8.53 9.55
CA LEU A 149 -17.09 9.53 8.64
C LEU A 149 -16.73 9.22 7.17
N ALA A 150 -15.49 8.79 6.92
CA ALA A 150 -15.06 8.40 5.58
C ALA A 150 -15.82 7.17 5.05
N MET A 151 -16.02 6.15 5.89
CA MET A 151 -16.80 4.95 5.53
C MET A 151 -18.26 5.30 5.22
N GLN A 152 -18.88 6.18 6.01
CA GLN A 152 -20.24 6.65 5.76
C GLN A 152 -20.33 7.36 4.41
N ALA A 153 -19.39 8.26 4.11
CA ALA A 153 -19.34 8.95 2.82
C ALA A 153 -19.18 7.97 1.65
N SER A 154 -18.32 6.96 1.79
CA SER A 154 -18.11 5.93 0.76
C SER A 154 -19.37 5.09 0.50
N ASN A 155 -20.10 4.73 1.56
CA ASN A 155 -21.31 3.91 1.46
C ASN A 155 -22.50 4.68 0.86
N CYS A 156 -22.50 6.02 0.93
CA CYS A 156 -23.50 6.86 0.28
C CYS A 156 -23.33 6.98 -1.24
N VAL A 157 -22.25 6.45 -1.82
CA VAL A 157 -21.95 6.52 -3.27
C VAL A 157 -22.29 5.22 -4.00
N SER A 158 -22.74 4.18 -3.30
CA SER A 158 -23.21 2.92 -3.92
C SER A 158 -24.67 3.05 -4.37
N PRO A 159 -25.00 2.98 -5.67
CA PRO A 159 -26.37 2.82 -6.15
C PRO A 159 -26.96 1.44 -5.80
#